data_AF-A0A4V2RYA5-F1
#
_entry.id   AF-A0A4V2RYA5-F1
#
_cell.length_a   1.000
_cell.length_b   1.000
_cell.length_c   1.000
_cell.angle_alpha   90.00
_cell.angle_beta   90.00
_cell.angle_gamma   90.00
#
_symmetry.space_group_name_H-M   'P 1'
#
loop_
_entity.id
_entity.type
_entity.pdbx_description
1 polymer ?
#
loop_
_entity_poly.entity_id
_entity_poly.type
_entity_poly.pdbx_seq_one_letter_code
_entity_poly.pdbx_strand_id
1 'polypeptide(L)' 'MTLQELQALEDFFAQAGKQQVPIYLNEATVITDYDYFLESHFLPLKLNPDSKVSQPLLHRLKMLKLLVEANA' A
#
# COMPACT_ATOMS: atom_id res chain seq x y z
N MET A 1 -14.39 -0.51 3.52
CA MET A 1 -13.54 -0.93 2.39
C MET A 1 -14.26 -2.08 1.72
N THR A 2 -14.38 -2.09 0.40
CA THR A 2 -14.92 -3.28 -0.29
C THR A 2 -13.78 -4.24 -0.59
N LEU A 3 -14.05 -5.54 -0.64
CA LEU A 3 -13.07 -6.54 -1.08
C LEU A 3 -12.55 -6.24 -2.50
N GLN A 4 -13.40 -5.62 -3.33
CA GLN A 4 -13.04 -5.17 -4.68
C GLN A 4 -11.96 -4.07 -4.67
N GLU A 5 -12.04 -3.12 -3.74
CA GLU A 5 -11.05 -2.05 -3.61
C GLU A 5 -9.69 -2.60 -3.17
N LEU A 6 -9.69 -3.59 -2.28
CA LEU A 6 -8.46 -4.27 -1.85
C LEU A 6 -7.81 -5.00 -3.03
N GLN A 7 -8.59 -5.78 -3.78
CA GLN A 7 -8.09 -6.52 -4.95
C GLN A 7 -7.50 -5.57 -6.00
N ALA A 8 -8.17 -4.45 -6.29
CA ALA A 8 -7.68 -3.47 -7.26
C ALA A 8 -6.32 -2.86 -6.87
N LEU A 9 -6.06 -2.69 -5.57
CA LEU A 9 -4.76 -2.24 -5.08
C LEU A 9 -3.68 -3.33 -5.24
N GLU A 10 -4.00 -4.60 -4.99
CA GLU A 10 -3.06 -5.70 -5.21
C GLU A 10 -2.67 -5.83 -6.67
N ASP A 11 -3.66 -5.81 -7.56
CA ASP A 11 -3.44 -5.90 -9.00
C ASP A 11 -2.58 -4.74 -9.50
N PHE A 12 -2.83 -3.52 -9.00
CA PHE A 12 -2.02 -2.36 -9.31
C PHE A 12 -0.55 -2.55 -8.92
N PHE A 13 -0.27 -2.94 -7.66
CA PHE A 13 1.13 -3.09 -7.21
C PHE A 13 1.84 -4.30 -7.82
N ALA A 14 1.10 -5.34 -8.22
CA ALA A 14 1.64 -6.45 -8.98
C ALA A 14 2.08 -6.02 -10.39
N GLN A 15 1.34 -5.11 -11.03
CA GLN A 15 1.62 -4.62 -12.39
C GLN A 15 2.66 -3.48 -12.42
N ALA A 16 2.66 -2.60 -11.43
CA ALA A 16 3.54 -1.44 -11.38
C ALA A 16 5.02 -1.80 -11.18
N GLY A 17 5.31 -3.04 -10.76
CA GLY A 17 6.65 -3.51 -10.47
C GLY A 17 7.23 -2.90 -9.19
N LYS A 18 8.44 -3.35 -8.84
CA LYS A 18 9.12 -2.92 -7.61
C LYS A 18 9.64 -1.50 -7.76
N GLN A 19 9.32 -0.66 -6.79
CA GLN A 19 9.74 0.74 -6.76
C GLN A 19 11.13 0.89 -6.14
N GLN A 20 11.87 1.92 -6.55
CA GLN A 20 13.15 2.24 -5.93
C GLN A 20 12.93 2.81 -4.52
N VAL A 21 13.74 2.34 -3.56
CA VAL A 21 13.74 2.79 -2.16
C VAL A 21 14.99 3.64 -1.89
N PRO A 22 14.94 4.61 -0.95
CA PRO A 22 13.83 4.93 -0.05
C PRO A 22 12.70 5.72 -0.71
N ILE A 23 11.45 5.43 -0.33
CA ILE A 23 10.27 6.20 -0.74
C ILE A 23 9.78 7.01 0.45
N TYR A 24 9.76 8.33 0.31
CA TYR A 24 9.19 9.24 1.30
C TYR A 24 7.69 9.31 1.10
N LEU A 25 6.94 8.48 1.83
CA LEU A 25 5.49 8.41 1.69
C LEU A 25 4.82 9.68 2.23
N ASN A 26 5.34 10.20 3.34
CA ASN A 26 4.99 11.48 3.95
C ASN A 26 6.12 11.93 4.90
N GLU A 27 5.96 13.08 5.57
CA GLU A 27 6.94 13.64 6.50
C GLU A 27 7.37 12.69 7.64
N ALA A 28 6.50 11.75 8.02
CA ALA A 28 6.71 10.83 9.13
C ALA A 28 6.93 9.37 8.70
N THR A 29 6.92 9.05 7.40
CA THR A 29 6.98 7.67 6.91
C THR A 29 7.92 7.54 5.72
N VAL A 30 8.99 6.78 5.91
CA VAL A 30 9.94 6.40 4.86
C VAL A 30 9.86 4.89 4.66
N ILE A 31 9.63 4.47 3.42
CA ILE A 31 9.61 3.06 3.03
C ILE A 31 11.02 2.70 2.58
N THR A 32 11.69 1.85 3.36
CA THR A 32 13.03 1.34 3.06
C THR A 32 13.01 -0.09 2.53
N ASP A 33 11.92 -0.83 2.77
CA ASP A 33 11.67 -2.15 2.24
C ASP A 33 10.26 -2.17 1.62
N TYR A 34 10.22 -2.18 0.29
CA TYR A 34 8.98 -2.10 -0.48
C TYR A 34 8.11 -3.36 -0.31
N ASP A 35 8.72 -4.54 -0.34
CA ASP A 35 7.97 -5.80 -0.30
C ASP A 35 7.39 -6.00 1.11
N TYR A 36 8.20 -5.75 2.14
CA TYR A 36 7.74 -5.79 3.53
C TYR A 36 6.63 -4.76 3.80
N PHE A 37 6.73 -3.56 3.22
CA PHE A 37 5.68 -2.57 3.35
C PHE A 37 4.36 -3.06 2.76
N LEU A 38 4.35 -3.61 1.54
CA LEU A 38 3.14 -4.15 0.93
C LEU A 38 2.57 -5.32 1.75
N GLU A 39 3.41 -6.29 2.15
CA GLU A 39 2.97 -7.45 2.94
C GLU A 39 2.36 -7.03 4.29
N SER A 40 3.05 -6.18 5.05
CA SER A 40 2.60 -5.69 6.36
C SER A 40 1.30 -4.88 6.30
N HIS A 41 0.94 -4.33 5.14
CA HIS A 41 -0.32 -3.62 4.94
C HIS A 41 -1.42 -4.50 4.39
N PHE A 42 -1.14 -5.36 3.40
CA PHE A 42 -2.16 -6.22 2.79
C PHE A 42 -2.57 -7.39 3.70
N LEU A 43 -1.64 -8.00 4.43
CA LEU A 43 -1.94 -9.17 5.25
C LEU A 43 -3.03 -8.87 6.31
N PRO A 44 -2.94 -7.80 7.12
CA PRO A 44 -4.00 -7.46 8.07
C PRO A 44 -5.34 -7.12 7.39
N LEU A 45 -5.29 -6.45 6.23
CA LEU A 45 -6.49 -6.06 5.47
C LEU A 45 -7.25 -7.27 4.92
N LYS A 46 -6.54 -8.34 4.54
CA LYS A 46 -7.15 -9.62 4.11
C LYS A 46 -7.75 -10.40 5.27
N LEU A 47 -7.08 -10.41 6.42
CA LEU A 47 -7.49 -11.20 7.58
C LEU A 47 -8.68 -10.58 8.32
N ASN A 48 -8.70 -9.25 8.46
CA ASN A 48 -9.76 -8.54 9.16
C ASN A 48 -10.01 -7.14 8.56
N PRO A 49 -10.72 -7.05 7.42
CA PRO A 49 -10.90 -5.80 6.69
C PRO A 49 -11.65 -4.73 7.51
N ASP A 50 -12.47 -5.12 8.48
CA ASP A 50 -13.28 -4.22 9.30
C ASP A 50 -12.60 -3.75 10.60
N SER A 51 -11.34 -4.13 10.80
CA SER A 51 -10.55 -3.68 11.95
C SER A 51 -10.32 -2.17 11.96
N LYS A 52 -10.17 -1.60 13.16
CA LYS A 52 -9.82 -0.17 13.34
C LYS A 52 -8.49 0.19 12.68
N VAL A 53 -7.56 -0.76 12.57
CA VAL A 53 -6.26 -0.54 11.93
C VAL A 53 -6.33 -0.56 10.40
N SER A 54 -7.43 -1.03 9.81
CA SER A 54 -7.54 -1.15 8.34
C SER A 54 -7.51 0.20 7.64
N GLN A 55 -8.15 1.22 8.21
CA GLN A 55 -8.21 2.57 7.63
C GLN A 55 -6.82 3.20 7.43
N PRO A 56 -5.94 3.28 8.45
CA PRO A 56 -4.61 3.83 8.25
C PRO A 56 -3.74 2.99 7.30
N LEU A 57 -3.90 1.67 7.26
CA LEU A 57 -3.16 0.82 6.31
C LEU A 57 -3.60 1.09 4.86
N LEU A 58 -4.91 1.14 4.62
CA LEU A 58 -5.46 1.46 3.31
C LEU A 58 -5.05 2.85 2.83
N HIS A 59 -5.08 3.84 3.73
CA HIS A 59 -4.64 5.19 3.42
C HIS A 59 -3.19 5.21 2.91
N ARG A 60 -2.28 4.51 3.60
CA ARG A 60 -0.87 4.43 3.20
C ARG A 60 -0.67 3.72 1.85
N LEU A 61 -1.41 2.65 1.59
CA LEU A 61 -1.40 1.99 0.27
C LEU A 61 -1.87 2.94 -0.83
N LYS A 62 -2.94 3.70 -0.61
CA LYS A 62 -3.43 4.69 -1.59
C LYS A 62 -2.43 5.82 -1.82
N MET A 63 -1.77 6.32 -0.76
CA MET A 63 -0.70 7.30 -0.90
C MET A 63 0.46 6.76 -1.74
N LEU A 64 0.88 5.52 -1.48
CA LEU A 64 1.95 4.89 -2.24
C LEU A 64 1.54 4.75 -3.72
N LYS A 65 0.31 4.30 -3.99
CA LYS A 65 -0.23 4.22 -5.36
C LYS A 65 -0.12 5.56 -6.09
N LEU A 66 -0.53 6.66 -5.46
CA LEU A 66 -0.43 8.00 -6.06
C LEU A 66 1.03 8.38 -6.40
N LEU A 67 2.00 8.03 -5.55
CA LEU A 67 3.41 8.28 -5.82
C LEU A 67 3.93 7.43 -6.98
N VAL A 68 3.53 6.16 -7.05
CA VAL A 68 3.89 5.27 -8.16
C VAL A 68 3.31 5.79 -9.47
N GLU A 69 2.03 6.19 -9.49
CA GLU A 69 1.38 6.76 -10.66
C GLU A 69 2.02 8.09 -11.11
N ALA A 70 2.52 8.90 -10.17
CA ALA A 70 3.20 10.17 -10.48
C ALA A 70 4.61 10.01 -11.07
N ASN A 71 5.24 8.84 -10.87
CA ASN A 71 6.61 8.55 -11.30
C ASN A 71 6.68 7.58 -12.51
N ALA A 72 5.53 7.14 -13.02
CA ALA A 72 5.40 6.21 -14.14
C ALA A 72 5.57 6.87 -15.52
#